data_AF-A0A7I0J673-F1
#
_entry.id   AF-A0A7I0J673-F1
#
_cell.length_a   1.000
_cell.length_b   1.000
_cell.length_c   1.000
_cell.angle_alpha   90.00
_cell.angle_beta   90.00
_cell.angle_gamma   90.00
#
_symmetry.space_group_name_H-M   'P 1'
#
loop_
_entity.id
_entity.type
_entity.pdbx_description
1 polymer ?
#
loop_
_entity_poly.entity_id
_entity_poly.type
_entity_poly.pdbx_seq_one_letter_code
_entity_poly.pdbx_strand_id
1 'polypeptide(L)'
;AIPITVADRVTALRAPLQRHQERLWQQSTRLLVLQFGGAAGTLEKLGDKGPAVRAALAARLGLGDAPQWQSQRDALAELDRRRTMQDAEELPERRIVHLV
;
A
#
# COMPACT_ATOMS: atom_id res chain seq x y z
N ALA A 1 -1.52 -27.79 26.34
CA ALA A 1 -2.11 -27.46 25.03
C ALA A 1 -3.32 -28.35 24.80
N ILE A 2 -4.39 -27.83 24.20
CA ILE A 2 -5.56 -28.63 23.82
C ILE A 2 -5.40 -29.18 22.40
N PRO A 3 -6.01 -30.33 22.06
CA PRO A 3 -5.98 -30.85 20.69
C PRO A 3 -6.57 -29.85 19.70
N ILE A 4 -5.88 -29.65 18.57
CA ILE A 4 -6.35 -28.84 17.45
C ILE A 4 -6.20 -29.63 16.16
N THR A 5 -6.98 -29.28 15.16
CA THR A 5 -6.88 -29.83 13.82
C THR A 5 -5.93 -28.98 12.94
N VAL A 6 -5.47 -29.55 11.84
CA VAL A 6 -4.78 -28.79 10.79
C VAL A 6 -5.68 -27.68 10.23
N ALA A 7 -6.99 -27.93 10.14
CA ALA A 7 -7.95 -26.94 9.64
C ALA A 7 -8.03 -25.69 10.52
N ASP A 8 -7.91 -25.84 11.84
CA ASP A 8 -7.87 -24.71 12.79
C ASP A 8 -6.67 -23.80 12.50
N ARG A 9 -5.49 -24.40 12.25
CA ARG A 9 -4.27 -23.66 11.88
C ARG A 9 -4.39 -22.97 10.53
N VAL A 10 -4.89 -23.66 9.50
CA VAL A 10 -5.05 -23.05 8.17
C VAL A 10 -6.08 -21.91 8.20
N THR A 11 -7.15 -22.05 8.98
CA THR A 11 -8.17 -20.99 9.13
C THR A 11 -7.61 -19.76 9.83
N ALA A 12 -6.83 -19.96 10.89
CA ALA A 12 -6.14 -18.88 11.59
C ALA A 12 -5.18 -18.09 10.68
N LEU A 13 -4.53 -18.76 9.71
CA LEU A 13 -3.65 -18.11 8.72
C LEU A 13 -4.41 -17.44 7.57
N ARG A 14 -5.54 -18.02 7.14
CA ARG A 14 -6.30 -17.52 5.98
C ARG A 14 -7.02 -16.21 6.27
N ALA A 15 -7.64 -16.09 7.44
CA ALA A 15 -8.47 -14.93 7.77
C ALA A 15 -7.69 -13.60 7.78
N PRO A 16 -6.46 -13.51 8.34
CA PRO A 16 -5.62 -12.32 8.20
C PRO A 16 -5.29 -11.99 6.74
N LEU A 17 -4.91 -12.97 5.93
CA LEU A 17 -4.55 -12.77 4.52
C LEU A 17 -5.68 -12.14 3.71
N GLN A 18 -6.91 -12.61 3.90
CA GLN A 18 -8.10 -12.03 3.27
C GLN A 18 -8.31 -10.57 3.68
N ARG A 19 -8.17 -10.26 4.98
CA ARG A 19 -8.24 -8.87 5.46
C ARG A 19 -7.11 -8.01 4.87
N HIS A 20 -5.90 -8.54 4.68
CA HIS A 20 -4.82 -7.80 4.04
C HIS A 20 -5.11 -7.51 2.57
N GLN A 21 -5.65 -8.49 1.83
CA GLN A 21 -6.04 -8.32 0.43
C GLN A 21 -7.08 -7.21 0.26
N GLU A 22 -8.16 -7.25 1.05
CA GLU A 22 -9.21 -6.22 1.05
C GLU A 22 -8.63 -4.82 1.29
N ARG A 23 -7.74 -4.70 2.28
CA ARG A 23 -7.12 -3.43 2.64
C ARG A 23 -6.12 -2.91 1.61
N LEU A 24 -5.44 -3.80 0.87
CA LEU A 24 -4.57 -3.41 -0.25
C LEU A 24 -5.41 -2.88 -1.41
N TRP A 25 -6.54 -3.53 -1.69
CA TRP A 25 -7.50 -3.06 -2.69
C TRP A 25 -8.05 -1.67 -2.36
N GLN A 26 -8.40 -1.42 -1.10
CA GLN A 26 -8.87 -0.09 -0.67
C GLN A 26 -7.81 1.01 -0.80
N GLN A 27 -6.52 0.65 -0.71
CA GLN A 27 -5.40 1.59 -0.83
C GLN A 27 -4.93 1.81 -2.26
N SER A 28 -5.14 0.85 -3.16
CA SER A 28 -4.60 0.92 -4.52
C SER A 28 -5.07 2.17 -5.26
N THR A 29 -6.30 2.62 -5.03
CA THR A 29 -6.83 3.86 -5.63
C THR A 29 -6.04 5.12 -5.24
N ARG A 30 -5.45 5.16 -4.04
CA ARG A 30 -4.64 6.29 -3.56
C ARG A 30 -3.16 6.17 -3.93
N LEU A 31 -2.66 4.94 -4.07
CA LEU A 31 -1.26 4.66 -4.37
C LEU A 31 -0.96 4.66 -5.87
N LEU A 32 -1.91 4.21 -6.69
CA LEU A 32 -1.75 4.06 -8.13
C LEU A 32 -2.14 5.35 -8.87
N VAL A 33 -1.51 6.46 -8.48
CA VAL A 33 -1.71 7.78 -9.10
C VAL A 33 -0.43 8.28 -9.76
N LEU A 34 -0.58 9.02 -10.86
CA LEU A 34 0.55 9.55 -11.62
C LEU A 34 1.31 10.63 -10.83
N GLN A 35 2.64 10.51 -10.75
CA GLN A 35 3.51 11.60 -10.29
C GLN A 35 3.98 12.44 -11.47
N PHE A 36 3.41 13.64 -11.63
CA PHE A 36 3.76 14.55 -12.72
C PHE A 36 3.63 16.02 -12.33
N GLY A 37 4.75 16.62 -11.91
CA GLY A 37 4.82 18.01 -11.43
C GLY A 37 5.88 18.89 -12.10
N GLY A 38 6.79 18.33 -12.90
CA GLY A 38 7.94 19.08 -13.41
C GLY A 38 8.98 19.37 -12.32
N ALA A 39 9.86 20.37 -12.55
CA ALA A 39 11.02 20.61 -11.67
C ALA A 39 10.64 21.06 -10.25
N ALA A 40 9.62 21.91 -10.12
CA ALA A 40 9.16 22.44 -8.83
C ALA A 40 7.73 22.03 -8.46
N GLY A 41 7.08 21.18 -9.24
CA GLY A 41 5.70 20.76 -8.99
C GLY A 41 4.62 21.65 -9.61
N THR A 42 4.99 22.60 -10.47
CA THR A 42 4.12 23.61 -11.09
C THR A 42 3.77 23.33 -12.54
N LEU A 43 4.46 22.38 -13.17
CA LEU A 43 4.41 22.13 -14.62
C LEU A 43 4.68 23.41 -15.44
N GLU A 44 5.59 24.30 -15.00
CA GLU A 44 5.75 25.62 -15.62
C GLU A 44 6.06 25.58 -17.13
N LYS A 45 6.74 24.53 -17.58
CA LYS A 45 7.08 24.33 -19.01
C LYS A 45 5.88 23.99 -19.89
N LEU A 46 4.77 23.55 -19.30
CA LEU A 46 3.56 23.17 -20.03
C LEU A 46 2.48 24.26 -19.97
N GLY A 47 2.63 25.26 -19.09
CA GLY A 47 1.62 26.31 -18.89
C GLY A 47 0.22 25.73 -18.72
N ASP A 48 -0.75 26.30 -19.41
CA ASP A 48 -2.17 25.90 -19.34
C ASP A 48 -2.44 24.47 -19.85
N LYS A 49 -1.49 23.85 -20.57
CA LYS A 49 -1.63 22.47 -21.06
C LYS A 49 -1.28 21.42 -19.99
N GLY A 50 -0.67 21.82 -18.87
CA GLY A 50 -0.20 20.92 -17.83
C GLY A 50 -1.26 19.91 -17.35
N PRO A 51 -2.48 20.35 -16.96
CA PRO A 51 -3.54 19.45 -16.53
C PRO A 51 -3.98 18.45 -17.61
N ALA A 52 -4.14 18.90 -18.86
CA ALA A 52 -4.55 18.03 -19.96
C ALA A 52 -3.50 16.96 -20.29
N VAL A 53 -2.22 17.33 -20.27
CA VAL A 53 -1.10 16.39 -20.47
C VAL A 53 -1.05 15.35 -19.36
N ARG A 54 -1.23 15.77 -18.10
CA ARG A 54 -1.25 14.87 -16.95
C ARG A 54 -2.38 13.84 -17.04
N ALA A 55 -3.60 14.29 -17.33
CA ALA A 55 -4.76 13.41 -17.50
C ALA A 55 -4.53 12.38 -18.63
N ALA A 56 -4.01 12.83 -19.78
CA ALA A 56 -3.72 11.95 -20.90
C ALA A 56 -2.60 10.93 -20.58
N LEU A 57 -1.59 11.34 -19.82
CA LEU A 57 -0.51 10.44 -19.38
C LEU A 57 -1.00 9.43 -18.35
N ALA A 58 -1.82 9.87 -17.39
CA ALA A 58 -2.42 9.00 -16.38
C ALA A 58 -3.27 7.90 -17.04
N ALA A 59 -4.15 8.27 -17.98
CA ALA A 59 -4.96 7.34 -18.74
C ALA A 59 -4.12 6.33 -19.55
N ARG A 60 -3.04 6.79 -20.20
CA ARG A 60 -2.13 5.91 -20.95
C ARG A 60 -1.39 4.88 -20.09
N LEU A 61 -1.12 5.23 -18.83
CA LEU A 61 -0.44 4.36 -17.88
C LEU A 61 -1.39 3.53 -17.01
N GLY A 62 -2.71 3.73 -17.14
CA GLY A 62 -3.69 3.09 -16.27
C GLY A 62 -3.62 3.54 -14.81
N LEU A 63 -3.13 4.77 -14.57
CA LEU A 63 -3.02 5.37 -13.24
C LEU A 63 -4.10 6.43 -13.05
N GLY A 64 -4.40 6.76 -11.79
CA GLY A 64 -5.25 7.91 -11.46
C GLY A 64 -4.60 9.24 -11.78
N ASP A 65 -5.39 10.21 -12.26
CA ASP A 65 -4.97 11.60 -12.38
C ASP A 65 -5.10 12.32 -11.02
N ALA A 66 -3.99 12.84 -10.53
CA ALA A 66 -3.91 13.60 -9.29
C ALA A 66 -2.87 14.73 -9.44
N PRO A 67 -2.98 15.82 -8.66
CA PRO A 67 -1.88 16.78 -8.52
C PRO A 67 -0.58 16.09 -8.10
N GLN A 68 0.56 16.72 -8.42
CA GLN A 68 1.85 16.20 -8.01
C GLN A 68 1.96 16.10 -6.48
N TRP A 69 2.65 15.05 -6.02
CA TRP A 69 2.79 14.70 -4.61
C TRP A 69 4.26 14.60 -4.19
N GLN A 70 5.19 15.33 -4.81
CA GLN A 70 6.65 15.17 -4.58
C GLN A 70 7.07 15.29 -3.10
N SER A 71 6.35 16.16 -2.35
CA SER A 71 6.52 16.38 -0.91
C SER A 71 5.39 15.76 -0.05
N GLN A 72 4.34 15.22 -0.68
CA GLN A 72 3.22 14.57 0.01
C GLN A 72 3.47 13.06 0.01
N ARG A 73 3.91 12.55 1.17
CA ARG A 73 4.30 11.13 1.35
C ARG A 73 3.30 10.35 2.19
N ASP A 74 2.12 10.90 2.44
CA ASP A 74 1.06 10.33 3.27
C ASP A 74 0.59 8.97 2.73
N ALA A 75 0.32 8.85 1.43
CA ALA A 75 -0.05 7.57 0.82
C ALA A 75 1.07 6.52 0.97
N LEU A 76 2.34 6.92 0.81
CA LEU A 76 3.48 6.03 0.99
C LEU A 76 3.70 5.63 2.46
N ALA A 77 3.50 6.56 3.40
CA ALA A 77 3.57 6.30 4.83
C ALA A 77 2.41 5.41 5.31
N GLU A 78 1.24 5.49 4.68
CA GLU A 78 0.11 4.61 4.93
C GLU A 78 0.39 3.17 4.48
N LEU A 79 1.17 2.99 3.42
CA LEU A 79 1.68 1.69 2.98
C LEU A 79 2.68 1.12 3.99
N ASP A 80 3.66 1.93 4.43
CA ASP A 80 4.75 1.49 5.30
C ASP A 80 4.31 1.17 6.75
N ARG A 81 3.50 2.05 7.36
CA ARG A 81 2.95 1.82 8.72
C ARG A 81 2.20 0.49 8.83
N ARG A 82 1.64 0.01 7.73
CA ARG A 82 0.93 -1.29 7.72
C ARG A 82 1.86 -2.48 7.60
N ARG A 83 3.04 -2.32 6.99
CA ARG A 83 4.09 -3.35 6.99
C ARG A 83 4.56 -3.60 8.43
N THR A 84 4.81 -2.53 9.18
CA THR A 84 5.27 -2.61 10.58
C THR A 84 4.24 -3.26 11.51
N MET A 85 2.94 -3.07 11.27
CA MET A 85 1.89 -3.76 12.05
C MET A 85 1.82 -5.27 11.74
N GLN A 86 2.15 -5.71 10.51
CA GLN A 86 2.28 -7.14 10.20
C GLN A 86 3.48 -7.77 10.91
N ASP A 87 4.59 -7.06 10.98
CA ASP A 87 5.80 -7.54 11.66
C ASP A 87 5.64 -7.56 13.20
N ALA A 88 4.81 -6.66 13.75
CA ALA A 88 4.53 -6.58 15.19
C ALA A 88 3.56 -7.67 15.70
N GLU A 89 2.65 -8.18 14.84
CA GLU A 89 1.74 -9.28 15.20
C GLU A 89 2.45 -10.65 15.21
N GLU A 90 3.62 -10.77 14.54
CA GLU A 90 4.45 -11.99 14.53
C GLU A 90 5.44 -12.11 15.73
N LEU A 91 5.51 -11.11 16.62
CA LEU A 91 6.48 -11.08 17.72
C LEU A 91 5.92 -11.32 19.15
N PRO A 92 5.10 -12.35 19.41
CA PRO A 92 5.05 -12.95 20.75
C PRO A 92 5.62 -14.38 20.82
N GLU A 93 5.89 -15.07 19.70
CA GLU A 93 6.20 -16.52 19.73
C GLU A 93 7.70 -16.90 19.63
N ARG A 94 8.64 -15.94 19.58
CA ARG A 94 10.09 -16.27 19.58
C ARG A 94 10.65 -16.78 20.92
N ARG A 95 9.80 -16.96 21.94
CA ARG A 95 10.11 -17.76 23.14
C ARG A 95 9.14 -18.94 23.17
N ILE A 96 9.45 -20.05 22.49
CA ILE A 96 9.11 -21.47 22.80
C ILE A 96 9.59 -22.27 21.58
N VAL A 97 10.91 -22.30 21.34
CA VAL A 97 11.53 -23.38 20.54
C VAL A 97 12.90 -23.72 21.12
N HIS A 98 12.94 -23.94 22.43
CA HIS A 98 14.04 -24.62 23.11
C HIS A 98 13.45 -25.37 24.30
N LEU A 99 12.99 -26.59 24.05
CA LEU A 99 12.79 -27.64 25.05
C LEU A 99 12.75 -28.98 24.31
N VAL A 100 13.94 -29.54 24.14
CA VAL A 100 14.18 -30.94 24.53
C VAL A 100 14.30 -30.95 26.04
#